data_AF-A0A960FQP5-F1
#
_entry.id   AF-A0A960FQP5-F1
#
_cell.length_a   1.000
_cell.length_b   1.000
_cell.length_c   1.000
_cell.angle_alpha   90.00
_cell.angle_beta   90.00
_cell.angle_gamma   90.00
#
_symmetry.space_group_name_H-M   'P 1'
#
loop_
_entity.id
_entity.type
_entity.pdbx_description
1 polymer ?
#
loop_
_entity_poly.entity_id
_entity_poly.type
_entity_poly.pdbx_seq_one_letter_code
_entity_poly.pdbx_strand_id
1 'polypeptide(L)'
;MEIGSILIGVLVVIGLVVIIALRSFHSIGPSEVGLVTKRIGRKIDGDQLIACNGEAGYQADLLMPGLRFKFWPVFKVKRYDWVQVPPDHIGLVIAQVGAPLPTGAKSAAYRAEFGNFSDVRTFLTQGGQRGVQRPVLPPGTTAPIHPIGFVVLTSAATFGEVISDSTDAAIAQVDPRVLTVVHITPEGDRDVVGVVTTLEGPPSGDIASRIGGFADVTAMEQSPDAGTPARVIQAVLRAKNDLHDNYQNYQAFLDSGGCIGLQHDPLLYGSYLLNPFLVRVELREMLVVRQGEVAVIKSYVGL
;
A
#
# COMPACT_ATOMS: atom_id res chain seq x y z
N MET A 1 -58.84 -24.94 -29.83
CA MET A 1 -57.79 -25.45 -28.92
C MET A 1 -56.46 -24.72 -29.06
N GLU A 2 -56.15 -24.11 -30.22
CA GLU A 2 -54.84 -23.47 -30.47
C GLU A 2 -54.63 -22.11 -29.76
N ILE A 3 -55.69 -21.32 -29.57
CA ILE A 3 -55.57 -19.99 -28.92
C ILE A 3 -55.18 -20.12 -27.43
N GLY A 4 -55.68 -21.16 -26.75
CA GLY A 4 -55.37 -21.41 -25.34
C GLY A 4 -53.92 -21.80 -25.11
N SER A 5 -53.35 -22.64 -25.97
CA SER A 5 -51.95 -23.03 -25.91
C SER A 5 -51.00 -21.89 -26.28
N ILE A 6 -51.37 -21.03 -27.24
CA ILE A 6 -50.62 -19.82 -27.56
C ILE A 6 -50.62 -18.83 -26.38
N LEU A 7 -51.76 -18.62 -25.73
CA LEU A 7 -51.88 -17.72 -24.58
C LEU A 7 -51.05 -18.20 -23.38
N ILE A 8 -51.06 -19.50 -23.10
CA ILE A 8 -50.22 -20.11 -22.05
C ILE A 8 -48.74 -19.94 -22.40
N GLY A 9 -48.33 -20.17 -23.65
CA GLY A 9 -46.96 -19.95 -24.10
C GLY A 9 -46.49 -18.52 -23.90
N VAL A 10 -47.32 -17.53 -24.25
CA VAL A 10 -47.02 -16.11 -24.06
C VAL A 10 -46.88 -15.76 -22.57
N LEU A 11 -47.78 -16.25 -21.71
CA LEU A 11 -47.70 -16.03 -20.26
C LEU A 11 -46.43 -16.62 -19.65
N VAL A 12 -45.99 -17.80 -20.09
CA VAL A 12 -44.74 -18.43 -19.65
C VAL A 12 -43.53 -17.60 -20.06
N VAL A 13 -43.50 -17.09 -21.29
CA VAL A 13 -42.42 -16.21 -21.76
C VAL A 13 -42.40 -14.90 -20.99
N ILE A 14 -43.55 -14.27 -20.76
CA ILE A 14 -43.65 -13.05 -19.94
C ILE A 14 -43.17 -13.32 -18.51
N GLY A 15 -43.60 -14.41 -17.89
CA GLY A 15 -43.15 -14.81 -16.56
C GLY A 15 -41.64 -15.01 -16.50
N LEU A 16 -41.06 -15.68 -17.50
CA LEU A 16 -39.61 -15.86 -17.60
C LEU A 16 -38.88 -14.52 -17.76
N VAL A 17 -39.36 -13.63 -18.62
CA VAL A 17 -38.79 -12.29 -18.83
C VAL A 17 -38.85 -11.47 -17.55
N VAL A 18 -39.97 -11.50 -16.82
CA VAL A 18 -40.13 -10.82 -15.54
C VAL A 18 -39.17 -11.38 -14.49
N ILE A 19 -39.01 -12.70 -14.39
CA ILE A 19 -38.05 -13.33 -13.47
C ILE A 19 -36.62 -12.90 -13.80
N ILE A 20 -36.25 -12.89 -15.08
CA ILE A 20 -34.92 -12.45 -15.52
C ILE A 20 -34.70 -10.97 -15.22
N ALA A 21 -35.70 -10.11 -15.49
CA ALA A 21 -35.63 -8.69 -15.22
C ALA A 21 -35.47 -8.41 -13.72
N LEU A 22 -36.31 -9.02 -12.87
CA LEU A 22 -36.25 -8.88 -11.42
C LEU A 22 -34.90 -9.35 -10.86
N ARG A 23 -34.36 -10.49 -11.33
CA ARG A 23 -33.04 -10.97 -10.91
C ARG A 23 -31.86 -10.13 -11.42
N SER A 24 -32.07 -9.31 -12.44
CA SER A 24 -31.05 -8.44 -13.01
C SER A 24 -30.92 -7.10 -12.27
N PHE A 25 -31.87 -6.77 -11.39
CA PHE A 25 -31.72 -5.66 -10.46
C PHE A 25 -30.95 -6.11 -9.21
N HIS A 26 -29.80 -5.49 -9.00
CA HIS A 26 -28.96 -5.70 -7.85
C HIS A 26 -28.98 -4.46 -6.97
N SER A 27 -29.48 -4.62 -5.74
CA SER A 27 -29.27 -3.62 -4.69
C SER A 27 -27.93 -3.89 -4.01
N ILE A 28 -27.10 -2.85 -3.94
CA ILE A 28 -25.78 -2.86 -3.31
C ILE A 28 -25.85 -1.90 -2.12
N GLY A 29 -25.42 -2.38 -0.95
CA GLY A 29 -25.44 -1.62 0.29
C GLY A 29 -24.59 -0.34 0.22
N PRO A 30 -24.85 0.63 1.11
CA PRO A 30 -24.18 1.94 1.10
C PRO A 30 -22.67 1.87 1.32
N SER A 31 -22.17 0.84 2.01
CA SER A 31 -20.76 0.56 2.29
C SER A 31 -20.27 -0.72 1.61
N GLU A 32 -20.93 -1.13 0.53
CA GLU A 32 -20.59 -2.34 -0.21
C GLU A 32 -20.23 -2.00 -1.66
N VAL A 33 -19.46 -2.87 -2.27
CA VAL A 33 -19.13 -2.84 -3.69
C VAL A 33 -19.54 -4.14 -4.35
N GLY A 34 -20.17 -4.04 -5.52
CA GLY A 34 -20.55 -5.20 -6.31
C GLY A 34 -19.45 -5.60 -7.26
N LEU A 35 -18.73 -6.69 -6.96
CA LEU A 35 -17.83 -7.34 -7.90
C LEU A 35 -18.65 -8.00 -9.02
N VAL A 36 -18.38 -7.61 -10.27
CA VAL A 36 -19.04 -8.16 -11.44
C VAL A 36 -18.17 -9.25 -12.05
N THR A 37 -18.72 -10.45 -12.22
CA THR A 37 -18.11 -11.54 -12.98
C THR A 37 -18.93 -11.79 -14.25
N LYS A 38 -18.29 -11.71 -15.42
CA LYS A 38 -18.94 -12.02 -16.70
C LYS A 38 -18.77 -13.51 -17.02
N ARG A 39 -19.87 -14.22 -17.28
CA ARG A 39 -19.88 -15.66 -17.58
C ARG A 39 -19.59 -15.97 -19.05
N ILE A 40 -20.04 -15.10 -19.95
CA ILE A 40 -20.00 -15.32 -21.40
C ILE A 40 -19.17 -14.21 -22.04
N GLY A 41 -18.11 -14.56 -22.75
CA GLY A 41 -17.24 -13.61 -23.41
C GLY A 41 -15.99 -14.28 -23.97
N ARG A 42 -15.12 -13.49 -24.61
CA ARG A 42 -13.78 -13.94 -25.01
C ARG A 42 -12.99 -14.36 -23.76
N LYS A 43 -12.17 -15.40 -23.87
CA LYS A 43 -11.28 -15.83 -22.78
C LYS A 43 -10.28 -14.70 -22.48
N ILE A 44 -9.97 -14.49 -21.21
CA ILE A 44 -8.88 -13.58 -20.81
C ILE A 44 -7.57 -14.16 -21.34
N ASP A 45 -6.77 -13.31 -21.98
CA ASP A 45 -5.47 -13.68 -22.51
C ASP A 45 -4.43 -13.68 -21.35
N GLY A 46 -3.66 -14.78 -21.23
CA GLY A 46 -2.52 -14.89 -20.29
C GLY A 46 -2.88 -15.23 -18.84
N ASP A 47 -2.01 -14.80 -17.91
CA ASP A 47 -2.09 -15.01 -16.44
C ASP A 47 -2.89 -13.91 -15.72
N GLN A 48 -3.74 -13.18 -16.46
CA GLN A 48 -4.47 -12.03 -15.93
C GLN A 48 -5.76 -12.49 -15.23
N LEU A 49 -5.92 -12.12 -13.96
CA LEU A 49 -7.11 -12.48 -13.16
C LEU A 49 -8.32 -11.56 -13.42
N ILE A 50 -8.09 -10.36 -13.97
CA ILE A 50 -9.11 -9.31 -14.12
C ILE A 50 -9.25 -8.88 -15.59
N ALA A 51 -10.46 -9.01 -16.10
CA ALA A 51 -10.89 -8.57 -17.42
C ALA A 51 -11.07 -7.04 -17.45
N CYS A 52 -10.28 -6.36 -18.28
CA CYS A 52 -10.38 -4.91 -18.49
C CYS A 52 -11.21 -4.53 -19.74
N ASN A 53 -11.32 -5.45 -20.70
CA ASN A 53 -11.93 -5.19 -22.02
C ASN A 53 -13.23 -5.98 -22.27
N GLY A 54 -13.94 -6.34 -21.20
CA GLY A 54 -15.21 -7.06 -21.31
C GLY A 54 -15.08 -8.55 -21.64
N GLU A 55 -13.92 -9.15 -21.37
CA GLU A 55 -13.66 -10.59 -21.43
C GLU A 55 -14.47 -11.35 -20.37
N ALA A 56 -14.53 -12.67 -20.47
CA ALA A 56 -15.14 -13.54 -19.46
C ALA A 56 -14.25 -13.61 -18.21
N GLY A 57 -14.82 -13.43 -17.01
CA GLY A 57 -14.09 -13.41 -15.74
C GLY A 57 -14.44 -12.21 -14.86
N TYR A 58 -13.62 -11.96 -13.83
CA TYR A 58 -13.78 -10.82 -12.93
C TYR A 58 -13.55 -9.51 -13.69
N GLN A 59 -14.55 -8.62 -13.71
CA GLN A 59 -14.45 -7.35 -14.42
C GLN A 59 -13.73 -6.31 -13.56
N ALA A 60 -12.93 -5.45 -14.20
CA ALA A 60 -12.28 -4.33 -13.52
C ALA A 60 -13.28 -3.32 -12.94
N ASP A 61 -14.41 -3.12 -13.63
CA ASP A 61 -15.41 -2.14 -13.21
C ASP A 61 -16.32 -2.71 -12.12
N LEU A 62 -16.31 -2.03 -10.98
CA LEU A 62 -17.13 -2.36 -9.84
C LEU A 62 -18.50 -1.67 -9.92
N LEU A 63 -19.54 -2.32 -9.38
CA LEU A 63 -20.83 -1.67 -9.20
C LEU A 63 -20.84 -0.89 -7.88
N MET A 64 -20.99 0.42 -8.00
CA MET A 64 -21.14 1.34 -6.87
C MET A 64 -22.49 1.14 -6.16
N PRO A 65 -22.59 1.52 -4.86
CA PRO A 65 -23.81 1.47 -4.06
C PRO A 65 -25.07 1.98 -4.77
N GLY A 66 -26.20 1.42 -4.36
CA GLY A 66 -27.53 1.74 -4.90
C GLY A 66 -28.12 0.65 -5.77
N LEU A 67 -29.26 0.96 -6.41
CA LEU A 67 -29.94 0.05 -7.31
C LEU A 67 -29.25 0.08 -8.68
N ARG A 68 -28.63 -1.03 -9.06
CA ARG A 68 -27.91 -1.19 -10.33
C ARG A 68 -28.50 -2.33 -11.14
N PHE A 69 -28.44 -2.21 -12.46
CA PHE A 69 -28.89 -3.25 -13.37
C PHE A 69 -27.71 -3.97 -14.01
N LYS A 70 -27.64 -5.29 -13.88
CA LYS A 70 -26.76 -6.17 -14.65
C LYS A 70 -27.51 -7.44 -15.03
N PHE A 71 -27.44 -7.80 -16.30
CA PHE A 71 -28.19 -8.93 -16.83
C PHE A 71 -27.68 -10.27 -16.25
N TRP A 72 -28.46 -10.84 -15.31
CA TRP A 72 -28.06 -11.99 -14.49
C TRP A 72 -27.60 -13.25 -15.26
N PRO A 73 -28.20 -13.63 -16.42
CA PRO A 73 -27.73 -14.79 -17.17
C PRO A 73 -26.28 -14.65 -17.67
N VAL A 74 -25.85 -13.42 -17.95
CA VAL A 74 -24.51 -13.11 -18.46
C VAL A 74 -23.56 -12.68 -17.33
N PHE A 75 -24.07 -12.02 -16.30
CA PHE A 75 -23.26 -11.44 -15.22
C PHE A 75 -23.66 -12.01 -13.85
N LYS A 76 -22.67 -12.37 -13.05
CA LYS A 76 -22.83 -12.68 -11.62
C LYS A 76 -22.31 -11.48 -10.83
N VAL A 77 -23.08 -11.00 -9.86
CA VAL A 77 -22.64 -9.94 -8.95
C VAL A 77 -22.48 -10.53 -7.55
N LYS A 78 -21.31 -10.34 -6.93
CA LYS A 78 -21.04 -10.69 -5.53
C LYS A 78 -20.71 -9.40 -4.78
N ARG A 79 -21.27 -9.24 -3.58
CA ARG A 79 -21.07 -8.03 -2.76
C ARG A 79 -19.87 -8.25 -1.83
N TYR A 80 -19.11 -7.19 -1.63
CA TYR A 80 -18.00 -7.11 -0.68
C TYR A 80 -18.09 -5.79 0.06
N ASP A 81 -17.66 -5.77 1.31
CA ASP A 81 -17.59 -4.53 2.07
C ASP A 81 -16.51 -3.61 1.48
N TRP A 82 -16.74 -2.30 1.57
CA TRP A 82 -15.70 -1.32 1.30
C TRP A 82 -14.55 -1.48 2.28
N VAL A 83 -13.34 -1.19 1.81
CA VAL A 83 -12.18 -1.15 2.69
C VAL A 83 -12.36 0.00 3.65
N GLN A 84 -12.29 -0.30 4.95
CA GLN A 84 -12.38 0.66 6.03
C GLN A 84 -11.17 0.47 6.93
N VAL A 85 -10.30 1.48 6.96
CA VAL A 85 -9.15 1.51 7.86
C VAL A 85 -9.60 2.16 9.18
N PRO A 86 -9.55 1.45 10.32
CA PRO A 86 -9.93 2.03 11.60
C PRO A 86 -9.09 3.27 11.95
N PRO A 87 -9.59 4.16 12.82
CA PRO A 87 -8.76 5.21 13.39
C PRO A 87 -7.52 4.61 14.06
N ASP A 88 -6.40 5.33 14.00
CA ASP A 88 -5.11 4.93 14.59
C ASP A 88 -4.45 3.67 13.97
N HIS A 89 -5.00 3.20 12.85
CA HIS A 89 -4.52 2.04 12.13
C HIS A 89 -4.18 2.38 10.69
N ILE A 90 -3.36 1.53 10.07
CA ILE A 90 -2.97 1.65 8.66
C ILE A 90 -3.48 0.45 7.87
N GLY A 91 -3.75 0.65 6.59
CA GLY A 91 -4.13 -0.42 5.67
C GLY A 91 -2.94 -0.85 4.80
N LEU A 92 -2.44 -2.07 4.97
CA LEU A 92 -1.42 -2.62 4.09
C LEU A 92 -2.07 -3.19 2.83
N VAL A 93 -1.66 -2.68 1.65
CA VAL A 93 -2.21 -3.11 0.36
C VAL A 93 -1.29 -4.15 -0.29
N ILE A 94 -1.87 -5.28 -0.68
CA ILE A 94 -1.18 -6.35 -1.41
C ILE A 94 -1.90 -6.55 -2.74
N ALA A 95 -1.19 -6.34 -3.86
CA ALA A 95 -1.75 -6.54 -5.19
C ALA A 95 -1.62 -8.01 -5.61
N GLN A 96 -2.76 -8.61 -6.00
CA GLN A 96 -2.81 -9.97 -6.57
C GLN A 96 -2.63 -9.97 -8.09
N VAL A 97 -2.78 -8.79 -8.71
CA VAL A 97 -2.73 -8.58 -10.16
C VAL A 97 -1.62 -7.63 -10.55
N GLY A 98 -1.27 -7.62 -11.84
CA GLY A 98 -0.21 -6.78 -12.39
C GLY A 98 1.01 -7.58 -12.85
N ALA A 99 2.05 -6.87 -13.23
CA ALA A 99 3.32 -7.47 -13.61
C ALA A 99 3.98 -8.20 -12.42
N PRO A 100 4.78 -9.25 -12.65
CA PRO A 100 5.56 -9.86 -11.59
C PRO A 100 6.55 -8.85 -10.98
N LEU A 101 6.89 -9.01 -9.70
CA LEU A 101 7.93 -8.20 -9.08
C LEU A 101 9.26 -8.45 -9.78
N PRO A 102 10.11 -7.41 -9.95
CA PRO A 102 11.46 -7.60 -10.43
C PRO A 102 12.26 -8.48 -9.45
N THR A 103 13.18 -9.28 -9.99
CA THR A 103 14.03 -10.17 -9.20
C THR A 103 14.79 -9.39 -8.12
N GLY A 104 14.66 -9.82 -6.86
CA GLY A 104 15.34 -9.21 -5.72
C GLY A 104 14.56 -8.09 -5.01
N ALA A 105 13.45 -7.60 -5.58
CA ALA A 105 12.56 -6.67 -4.89
C ALA A 105 11.60 -7.41 -3.94
N LYS A 106 11.28 -6.79 -2.81
CA LYS A 106 10.31 -7.28 -1.83
C LYS A 106 8.97 -6.56 -1.96
N SER A 107 8.97 -5.31 -2.43
CA SER A 107 7.76 -4.52 -2.68
C SER A 107 7.64 -4.06 -4.13
N ALA A 108 6.40 -3.84 -4.54
CA ALA A 108 6.05 -3.27 -5.82
C ALA A 108 6.40 -1.77 -5.88
N ALA A 109 6.93 -1.34 -7.03
CA ALA A 109 7.14 0.07 -7.29
C ALA A 109 5.82 0.84 -7.28
N TYR A 110 5.82 2.02 -6.66
CA TYR A 110 4.64 2.89 -6.60
C TYR A 110 4.72 4.00 -7.63
N ARG A 111 3.57 4.37 -8.18
CA ARG A 111 3.39 5.54 -9.04
C ARG A 111 2.20 6.36 -8.54
N ALA A 112 2.29 7.69 -8.66
CA ALA A 112 1.27 8.59 -8.12
C ALA A 112 -0.12 8.37 -8.74
N GLU A 113 -0.18 7.87 -9.98
CA GLU A 113 -1.42 7.56 -10.70
C GLU A 113 -2.24 6.45 -10.03
N PHE A 114 -1.62 5.61 -9.18
CA PHE A 114 -2.33 4.55 -8.48
C PHE A 114 -3.24 5.09 -7.36
N GLY A 115 -2.95 6.29 -6.83
CA GLY A 115 -3.70 6.90 -5.73
C GLY A 115 -3.90 5.93 -4.56
N ASN A 116 -5.17 5.69 -4.20
CA ASN A 116 -5.59 4.77 -3.14
C ASN A 116 -6.00 3.37 -3.65
N PHE A 117 -5.52 2.96 -4.83
CA PHE A 117 -5.79 1.65 -5.44
C PHE A 117 -7.30 1.35 -5.69
N SER A 118 -8.12 2.39 -5.79
CA SER A 118 -9.56 2.25 -6.05
C SER A 118 -9.87 1.90 -7.51
N ASP A 119 -8.98 2.25 -8.43
CA ASP A 119 -9.10 1.94 -9.86
C ASP A 119 -8.06 0.91 -10.30
N VAL A 120 -8.51 -0.35 -10.38
CA VAL A 120 -7.67 -1.46 -10.81
C VAL A 120 -7.30 -1.38 -12.31
N ARG A 121 -8.12 -0.74 -13.13
CA ARG A 121 -7.83 -0.56 -14.57
C ARG A 121 -6.67 0.40 -14.74
N THR A 122 -6.70 1.53 -14.04
CA THR A 122 -5.58 2.48 -14.03
C THR A 122 -4.31 1.83 -13.49
N PHE A 123 -4.41 1.06 -12.39
CA PHE A 123 -3.27 0.31 -11.85
C PHE A 123 -2.64 -0.64 -12.87
N LEU A 124 -3.45 -1.45 -13.57
CA LEU A 124 -2.95 -2.41 -14.55
C LEU A 124 -2.36 -1.72 -15.80
N THR A 125 -3.03 -0.70 -16.32
CA THR A 125 -2.59 0.02 -17.53
C THR A 125 -1.32 0.84 -17.30
N GLN A 126 -1.10 1.31 -16.07
CA GLN A 126 0.11 2.05 -15.67
C GLN A 126 1.26 1.14 -15.22
N GLY A 127 1.17 -0.17 -15.45
CA GLY A 127 2.25 -1.12 -15.16
C GLY A 127 2.37 -1.48 -13.68
N GLY A 128 1.27 -1.48 -12.93
CA GLY A 128 1.22 -1.95 -11.55
C GLY A 128 1.78 -3.36 -11.40
N GLN A 129 2.44 -3.60 -10.27
CA GLN A 129 3.14 -4.84 -9.97
C GLN A 129 2.44 -5.61 -8.85
N ARG A 130 2.47 -6.94 -8.92
CA ARG A 130 1.97 -7.83 -7.87
C ARG A 130 2.77 -7.65 -6.58
N GLY A 131 2.23 -8.14 -5.47
CA GLY A 131 2.87 -8.16 -4.15
C GLY A 131 2.56 -6.95 -3.28
N VAL A 132 3.32 -6.82 -2.19
CA VAL A 132 3.14 -5.75 -1.20
C VAL A 132 3.43 -4.41 -1.84
N GLN A 133 2.47 -3.48 -1.73
CA GLN A 133 2.65 -2.12 -2.22
C GLN A 133 3.39 -1.27 -1.19
N ARG A 134 4.19 -0.31 -1.66
CA ARG A 134 4.98 0.60 -0.80
C ARG A 134 4.11 1.49 0.09
N PRO A 135 3.15 2.27 -0.45
CA PRO A 135 2.31 3.10 0.40
C PRO A 135 1.27 2.27 1.16
N VAL A 136 0.93 2.75 2.34
CA VAL A 136 -0.18 2.24 3.15
C VAL A 136 -1.38 3.16 3.02
N LEU A 137 -2.58 2.63 3.24
CA LEU A 137 -3.78 3.43 3.34
C LEU A 137 -3.81 4.16 4.69
N PRO A 138 -4.07 5.48 4.73
CA PRO A 138 -4.09 6.24 5.96
C PRO A 138 -5.27 5.86 6.86
N PRO A 139 -5.19 6.16 8.18
CA PRO A 139 -6.29 5.97 9.11
C PRO A 139 -7.58 6.65 8.64
N GLY A 140 -8.72 5.98 8.82
CA GLY A 140 -10.03 6.50 8.39
C GLY A 140 -10.31 6.39 6.89
N THR A 141 -9.38 5.82 6.10
CA THR A 141 -9.62 5.57 4.67
C THR A 141 -10.85 4.67 4.49
N THR A 142 -11.79 5.16 3.70
CA THR A 142 -12.96 4.40 3.26
C THR A 142 -13.00 4.42 1.74
N ALA A 143 -12.70 3.29 1.10
CA ALA A 143 -12.52 3.23 -0.35
C ALA A 143 -13.09 1.93 -0.97
N PRO A 144 -13.73 2.02 -2.15
CA PRO A 144 -14.18 0.85 -2.91
C PRO A 144 -12.99 0.23 -3.66
N ILE A 145 -12.19 -0.56 -2.96
CA ILE A 145 -11.03 -1.26 -3.54
C ILE A 145 -11.46 -2.59 -4.17
N HIS A 146 -10.86 -2.94 -5.30
CA HIS A 146 -11.23 -4.14 -6.06
C HIS A 146 -10.86 -5.44 -5.29
N PRO A 147 -11.84 -6.26 -4.86
CA PRO A 147 -11.62 -7.35 -3.89
C PRO A 147 -10.80 -8.53 -4.43
N ILE A 148 -10.69 -8.68 -5.75
CA ILE A 148 -9.85 -9.70 -6.41
C ILE A 148 -8.48 -9.10 -6.79
N GLY A 149 -8.42 -7.79 -7.00
CA GLY A 149 -7.22 -7.12 -7.51
C GLY A 149 -6.24 -6.87 -6.38
N PHE A 150 -6.78 -6.52 -5.21
CA PHE A 150 -6.03 -6.16 -4.04
C PHE A 150 -6.62 -6.87 -2.82
N VAL A 151 -5.75 -7.23 -1.90
CA VAL A 151 -6.09 -7.59 -0.54
C VAL A 151 -5.60 -6.46 0.35
N VAL A 152 -6.48 -5.96 1.22
CA VAL A 152 -6.09 -4.94 2.20
C VAL A 152 -6.13 -5.55 3.59
N LEU A 153 -4.98 -5.54 4.26
CA LEU A 153 -4.86 -5.96 5.64
C LEU A 153 -4.96 -4.74 6.55
N THR A 154 -5.77 -4.86 7.60
CA THR A 154 -5.81 -3.92 8.73
C THR A 154 -5.65 -4.72 10.00
N SER A 155 -5.49 -4.06 11.15
CA SER A 155 -5.47 -4.75 12.45
C SER A 155 -6.77 -5.48 12.77
N ALA A 156 -7.90 -4.99 12.24
CA ALA A 156 -9.24 -5.45 12.58
C ALA A 156 -9.79 -6.50 11.59
N ALA A 157 -9.45 -6.36 10.30
CA ALA A 157 -10.01 -7.19 9.24
C ALA A 157 -9.10 -7.28 8.01
N THR A 158 -9.28 -8.36 7.25
CA THR A 158 -8.74 -8.54 5.90
C THR A 158 -9.85 -8.33 4.89
N PHE A 159 -9.65 -7.38 3.97
CA PHE A 159 -10.60 -7.08 2.89
C PHE A 159 -10.11 -7.66 1.57
N GLY A 160 -11.04 -8.21 0.79
CA GLY A 160 -10.75 -8.88 -0.48
C GLY A 160 -10.77 -10.40 -0.36
N GLU A 161 -10.63 -11.09 -1.49
CA GLU A 161 -10.59 -12.55 -1.58
C GLU A 161 -9.20 -13.00 -2.00
N VAL A 162 -8.53 -13.77 -1.16
CA VAL A 162 -7.20 -14.31 -1.46
C VAL A 162 -7.34 -15.43 -2.48
N ILE A 163 -6.73 -15.24 -3.65
CA ILE A 163 -6.80 -16.19 -4.77
C ILE A 163 -5.43 -16.82 -5.06
N SER A 164 -4.34 -16.15 -4.69
CA SER A 164 -2.98 -16.62 -4.95
C SER A 164 -2.27 -17.07 -3.68
N ASP A 165 -1.62 -18.24 -3.74
CA ASP A 165 -0.71 -18.74 -2.69
C ASP A 165 0.38 -17.72 -2.33
N SER A 166 0.85 -16.94 -3.32
CA SER A 166 1.85 -15.88 -3.09
C SER A 166 1.32 -14.75 -2.21
N THR A 167 0.01 -14.48 -2.30
CA THR A 167 -0.65 -13.47 -1.45
C THR A 167 -0.88 -14.02 -0.05
N ASP A 168 -1.29 -15.28 0.06
CA ASP A 168 -1.42 -15.95 1.36
C ASP A 168 -0.08 -15.97 2.13
N ALA A 169 1.01 -16.31 1.44
CA ALA A 169 2.35 -16.26 2.02
C ALA A 169 2.78 -14.85 2.45
N ALA A 170 2.40 -13.81 1.70
CA ALA A 170 2.70 -12.43 2.07
C ALA A 170 1.87 -11.97 3.29
N ILE A 171 0.60 -12.37 3.36
CA ILE A 171 -0.27 -12.10 4.53
C ILE A 171 0.30 -12.79 5.78
N ALA A 172 0.74 -14.04 5.66
CA ALA A 172 1.27 -14.81 6.78
C ALA A 172 2.58 -14.23 7.37
N GLN A 173 3.31 -13.39 6.61
CA GLN A 173 4.52 -12.71 7.09
C GLN A 173 4.21 -11.45 7.90
N VAL A 174 2.99 -10.93 7.85
CA VAL A 174 2.60 -9.67 8.47
C VAL A 174 1.81 -9.97 9.74
N ASP A 175 2.32 -9.53 10.90
CA ASP A 175 1.52 -9.51 12.13
C ASP A 175 0.51 -8.35 12.04
N PRO A 176 -0.81 -8.60 12.05
CA PRO A 176 -1.81 -7.53 11.97
C PRO A 176 -1.69 -6.51 13.12
N ARG A 177 -1.06 -6.89 14.24
CA ARG A 177 -0.86 -5.99 15.39
C ARG A 177 0.11 -4.86 15.13
N VAL A 178 1.00 -5.00 14.14
CA VAL A 178 1.95 -3.93 13.77
C VAL A 178 1.38 -2.98 12.72
N LEU A 179 0.13 -3.18 12.29
CA LEU A 179 -0.57 -2.30 11.34
C LEU A 179 -1.25 -1.11 12.05
N THR A 180 -0.48 -0.41 12.89
CA THR A 180 -0.89 0.78 13.64
C THR A 180 -0.07 1.99 13.20
N VAL A 181 -0.56 3.19 13.52
CA VAL A 181 0.24 4.41 13.37
C VAL A 181 1.41 4.37 14.35
N VAL A 182 2.60 4.74 13.89
CA VAL A 182 3.78 4.81 14.77
C VAL A 182 3.79 6.17 15.45
N HIS A 183 3.49 6.18 16.75
CA HIS A 183 3.58 7.38 17.58
C HIS A 183 4.94 7.44 18.27
N ILE A 184 5.63 8.55 18.06
CA ILE A 184 6.84 8.90 18.80
C ILE A 184 6.45 10.07 19.68
N THR A 185 6.25 9.76 20.96
CA THR A 185 5.86 10.71 22.00
C THR A 185 6.73 10.49 23.24
N PRO A 186 6.98 11.52 24.06
CA PRO A 186 7.75 11.37 25.29
C PRO A 186 7.13 10.31 26.22
N GLU A 187 7.98 9.49 26.84
CA GLU A 187 7.56 8.50 27.85
C GLU A 187 7.81 9.07 29.25
N GLY A 188 6.82 9.78 29.79
CA GLY A 188 6.95 10.44 31.09
C GLY A 188 7.89 11.65 31.02
N ASP A 189 9.03 11.56 31.71
CA ASP A 189 10.10 12.59 31.71
C ASP A 189 11.26 12.23 30.76
N ARG A 190 11.07 11.21 29.91
CA ARG A 190 12.11 10.74 28.98
C ARG A 190 11.75 11.11 27.57
N ASP A 191 12.66 11.87 26.96
CA ASP A 191 12.62 12.16 25.54
C ASP A 191 13.04 10.92 24.75
N VAL A 192 12.30 10.59 23.69
CA VAL A 192 12.55 9.40 22.85
C VAL A 192 12.62 9.77 21.38
N VAL A 193 13.40 8.99 20.64
CA VAL A 193 13.57 9.12 19.19
C VAL A 193 13.40 7.77 18.52
N GLY A 194 12.84 7.77 17.31
CA GLY A 194 12.68 6.56 16.49
C GLY A 194 13.94 6.25 15.69
N VAL A 195 14.67 5.22 16.08
CA VAL A 195 15.76 4.67 15.27
C VAL A 195 15.16 3.81 14.16
N VAL A 196 15.47 4.16 12.92
CA VAL A 196 14.86 3.55 11.73
C VAL A 196 15.77 2.48 11.13
N THR A 197 15.19 1.33 10.82
CA THR A 197 15.82 0.27 10.01
C THR A 197 14.95 0.00 8.79
N THR A 198 15.51 0.16 7.60
CA THR A 198 14.85 -0.20 6.34
C THR A 198 15.12 -1.66 6.00
N LEU A 199 14.12 -2.33 5.40
CA LEU A 199 14.11 -3.77 5.13
C LEU A 199 14.24 -4.12 3.64
N GLU A 200 14.30 -3.10 2.79
CA GLU A 200 14.45 -3.22 1.34
C GLU A 200 15.33 -2.10 0.76
N GLY A 201 16.13 -2.41 -0.25
CA GLY A 201 17.03 -1.46 -0.90
C GLY A 201 18.36 -2.13 -1.26
N PRO A 202 19.23 -1.43 -2.00
CA PRO A 202 20.60 -1.88 -2.22
C PRO A 202 21.34 -2.00 -0.88
N PRO A 203 22.28 -2.96 -0.74
CA PRO A 203 23.07 -3.12 0.47
C PRO A 203 23.91 -1.87 0.74
N SER A 204 23.89 -1.41 2.00
CA SER A 204 24.81 -0.38 2.49
C SER A 204 26.18 -0.99 2.77
N GLY A 205 27.25 -0.25 2.43
CA GLY A 205 28.61 -0.53 2.92
C GLY A 205 28.86 0.02 4.33
N ASP A 206 28.00 0.94 4.78
CA ASP A 206 28.10 1.62 6.07
C ASP A 206 27.22 0.97 7.14
N ILE A 207 27.62 1.12 8.40
CA ILE A 207 26.87 0.65 9.58
C ILE A 207 25.48 1.29 9.65
N ALA A 208 25.39 2.59 9.37
CA ALA A 208 24.15 3.33 9.24
C ALA A 208 24.15 4.09 7.91
N SER A 209 23.21 3.76 7.02
CA SER A 209 23.16 4.38 5.70
C SER A 209 22.62 5.79 5.78
N ARG A 210 23.31 6.70 5.09
CA ARG A 210 22.87 8.08 4.81
C ARG A 210 22.58 8.19 3.32
N ILE A 211 21.50 8.88 2.97
CA ILE A 211 21.15 9.09 1.55
C ILE A 211 22.28 9.83 0.83
N GLY A 212 22.81 9.21 -0.23
CA GLY A 212 23.98 9.70 -0.97
C GLY A 212 25.31 9.58 -0.22
N GLY A 213 25.37 8.78 0.85
CA GLY A 213 26.55 8.60 1.69
C GLY A 213 27.03 9.93 2.29
N PHE A 214 28.33 10.19 2.19
CA PHE A 214 28.98 11.43 2.64
C PHE A 214 29.57 12.24 1.47
N ALA A 215 29.13 11.99 0.23
CA ALA A 215 29.68 12.64 -0.96
C ALA A 215 29.49 14.17 -0.94
N ASP A 216 28.38 14.65 -0.37
CA ASP A 216 28.11 16.07 -0.14
C ASP A 216 29.11 16.70 0.85
N VAL A 217 29.48 15.96 1.90
CA VAL A 217 30.48 16.37 2.90
C VAL A 217 31.86 16.43 2.25
N THR A 218 32.25 15.40 1.51
CA THR A 218 33.54 15.37 0.79
C THR A 218 33.64 16.51 -0.23
N ALA A 219 32.56 16.81 -0.95
CA ALA A 219 32.53 17.94 -1.88
C ALA A 219 32.65 19.30 -1.16
N MET A 220 32.06 19.44 0.03
CA MET A 220 32.21 20.64 0.85
C MET A 220 33.64 20.82 1.37
N GLU A 221 34.32 19.74 1.76
CA GLU A 221 35.72 19.78 2.23
C GLU A 221 36.71 20.15 1.11
N GLN A 222 36.42 19.75 -0.13
CA GLN A 222 37.25 20.04 -1.30
C GLN A 222 37.02 21.45 -1.89
N SER A 223 35.95 22.12 -1.50
CA SER A 223 35.65 23.46 -2.03
C SER A 223 36.64 24.50 -1.46
N PRO A 224 37.14 25.47 -2.25
CA PRO A 224 38.02 26.53 -1.75
C PRO A 224 37.38 27.42 -0.68
N ASP A 225 36.05 27.51 -0.72
CA ASP A 225 35.19 28.14 0.30
C ASP A 225 34.69 27.12 1.35
N ALA A 226 35.43 26.01 1.54
CA ALA A 226 35.14 25.01 2.58
C ALA A 226 34.87 25.77 3.87
N GLY A 227 33.60 25.76 4.27
CA GLY A 227 33.15 26.55 5.39
C GLY A 227 33.97 26.19 6.63
N THR A 228 33.90 27.05 7.66
CA THR A 228 34.39 26.72 9.00
C THR A 228 34.07 25.26 9.37
N PRO A 229 34.94 24.50 10.04
CA PRO A 229 34.69 23.09 10.40
C PRO A 229 33.29 22.81 10.98
N ALA A 230 32.71 23.79 11.69
CA ALA A 230 31.33 23.76 12.17
C ALA A 230 30.27 23.53 11.06
N ARG A 231 30.43 24.09 9.86
CA ARG A 231 29.51 23.90 8.73
C ARG A 231 29.57 22.49 8.15
N VAL A 232 30.77 21.92 8.05
CA VAL A 232 30.96 20.54 7.58
C VAL A 232 30.32 19.58 8.58
N ILE A 233 30.54 19.79 9.89
CA ILE A 233 29.88 19.04 10.96
C ILE A 233 28.34 19.17 10.86
N GLN A 234 27.83 20.38 10.62
CA GLN A 234 26.39 20.60 10.47
C GLN A 234 25.81 19.87 9.25
N ALA A 235 26.56 19.77 8.15
CA ALA A 235 26.14 19.05 6.96
C ALA A 235 26.05 17.53 7.21
N VAL A 236 27.00 16.96 7.96
CA VAL A 236 26.98 15.55 8.40
C VAL A 236 25.73 15.28 9.23
N LEU A 237 25.44 16.15 10.22
CA LEU A 237 24.33 15.98 11.17
C LEU A 237 22.95 16.33 10.58
N ARG A 238 22.89 16.89 9.37
CA ARG A 238 21.63 17.30 8.76
C ARG A 238 20.84 16.08 8.28
N ALA A 239 19.66 15.90 8.88
CA ALA A 239 18.70 14.91 8.42
C ALA A 239 18.21 15.20 6.99
N LYS A 240 18.01 14.16 6.21
CA LYS A 240 17.49 14.17 4.84
C LYS A 240 16.06 13.59 4.75
N ASN A 241 15.38 13.47 5.88
CA ASN A 241 13.99 12.95 5.96
C ASN A 241 12.99 13.70 5.07
N ASP A 242 13.25 14.98 4.75
CA ASP A 242 12.40 15.78 3.85
C ASP A 242 12.35 15.24 2.41
N LEU A 243 13.38 14.49 1.97
CA LEU A 243 13.45 13.93 0.63
C LEU A 243 12.43 12.81 0.40
N HIS A 244 11.95 12.18 1.46
CA HIS A 244 11.12 10.97 1.40
C HIS A 244 10.00 10.95 2.45
N ASP A 245 9.63 12.13 2.95
CA ASP A 245 8.58 12.33 3.94
C ASP A 245 8.68 11.36 5.12
N ASN A 246 9.83 11.37 5.82
CA ASN A 246 10.03 10.56 7.02
C ASN A 246 9.79 9.06 6.80
N TYR A 247 10.19 8.56 5.62
CA TYR A 247 10.09 7.17 5.17
C TYR A 247 8.65 6.72 4.83
N GLN A 248 7.67 7.61 4.90
CA GLN A 248 6.30 7.35 4.45
C GLN A 248 6.23 7.24 2.93
N ASN A 249 7.03 8.03 2.21
CA ASN A 249 7.23 7.88 0.77
C ASN A 249 8.46 7.02 0.48
N TYR A 250 8.30 5.70 0.61
CA TYR A 250 9.39 4.76 0.39
C TYR A 250 9.91 4.73 -1.06
N GLN A 251 9.06 5.10 -2.03
CA GLN A 251 9.48 5.25 -3.43
C GLN A 251 10.52 6.37 -3.55
N ALA A 252 10.22 7.55 -3.00
CA ALA A 252 11.16 8.67 -2.98
C ALA A 252 12.44 8.38 -2.18
N PHE A 253 12.35 7.57 -1.11
CA PHE A 253 13.52 7.09 -0.37
C PHE A 253 14.48 6.29 -1.27
N LEU A 254 13.95 5.29 -1.99
CA LEU A 254 14.76 4.48 -2.90
C LEU A 254 15.26 5.29 -4.10
N ASP A 255 14.44 6.17 -4.67
CA ASP A 255 14.80 7.02 -5.80
C ASP A 255 15.92 8.02 -5.42
N SER A 256 15.98 8.43 -4.15
CA SER A 256 17.05 9.29 -3.62
C SER A 256 18.36 8.53 -3.34
N GLY A 257 18.39 7.21 -3.52
CA GLY A 257 19.55 6.37 -3.20
C GLY A 257 19.58 5.85 -1.77
N GLY A 258 18.40 5.68 -1.15
CA GLY A 258 18.27 5.01 0.14
C GLY A 258 18.69 3.54 0.09
N CYS A 259 19.37 3.07 1.14
CA CYS A 259 19.87 1.70 1.25
C CYS A 259 19.10 0.91 2.31
N ILE A 260 19.21 -0.42 2.25
CA ILE A 260 18.73 -1.31 3.31
C ILE A 260 19.63 -1.21 4.55
N GLY A 261 19.04 -1.35 5.74
CA GLY A 261 19.75 -1.42 7.01
C GLY A 261 19.39 -0.29 7.97
N LEU A 262 20.24 -0.10 8.98
CA LEU A 262 20.09 0.98 9.94
C LEU A 262 20.25 2.32 9.22
N GLN A 263 19.39 3.29 9.53
CA GLN A 263 19.46 4.62 8.90
C GLN A 263 20.14 5.62 9.81
N HIS A 264 20.86 6.55 9.17
CA HIS A 264 21.48 7.69 9.85
C HIS A 264 20.43 8.64 10.44
N ASP A 265 19.33 8.87 9.71
CA ASP A 265 18.35 9.88 10.06
C ASP A 265 17.23 9.28 10.92
N PRO A 266 17.11 9.68 12.20
CA PRO A 266 16.09 9.16 13.08
C PRO A 266 14.76 9.91 12.86
N LEU A 267 13.68 9.36 13.41
CA LEU A 267 12.36 9.98 13.45
C LEU A 267 12.16 10.71 14.79
N LEU A 268 11.79 11.98 14.70
CA LEU A 268 11.50 12.83 15.87
C LEU A 268 10.06 12.62 16.34
N TYR A 269 9.60 13.48 17.26
CA TYR A 269 8.23 13.46 17.74
C TYR A 269 7.22 13.63 16.61
N GLY A 270 6.23 12.75 16.58
CA GLY A 270 5.23 12.74 15.53
C GLY A 270 4.44 11.45 15.45
N SER A 271 3.56 11.40 14.45
CA SER A 271 2.79 10.22 14.09
C SER A 271 3.10 9.89 12.63
N TYR A 272 3.52 8.66 12.37
CA TYR A 272 4.04 8.26 11.07
C TYR A 272 3.29 7.05 10.50
N LEU A 273 2.96 7.13 9.21
CA LEU A 273 2.28 6.07 8.45
C LEU A 273 3.32 5.18 7.77
N LEU A 274 4.01 4.38 8.57
CA LEU A 274 5.11 3.55 8.08
C LEU A 274 4.61 2.19 7.64
N ASN A 275 5.12 1.71 6.51
CA ASN A 275 4.88 0.35 6.07
C ASN A 275 5.79 -0.61 6.86
N PRO A 276 5.25 -1.48 7.76
CA PRO A 276 6.08 -2.35 8.58
C PRO A 276 6.82 -3.42 7.77
N PHE A 277 6.40 -3.67 6.53
CA PHE A 277 7.11 -4.57 5.61
C PHE A 277 8.43 -3.95 5.09
N LEU A 278 8.55 -2.62 5.16
CA LEU A 278 9.65 -1.85 4.60
C LEU A 278 10.49 -1.15 5.66
N VAL A 279 9.87 -0.75 6.78
CA VAL A 279 10.49 0.09 7.79
C VAL A 279 10.16 -0.46 9.18
N ARG A 280 11.21 -0.73 9.97
CA ARG A 280 11.10 -1.00 11.41
C ARG A 280 11.58 0.23 12.18
N VAL A 281 10.83 0.64 13.19
CA VAL A 281 11.21 1.72 14.11
C VAL A 281 11.40 1.15 15.51
N GLU A 282 12.52 1.50 16.13
CA GLU A 282 12.80 1.22 17.53
C GLU A 282 12.90 2.53 18.30
N LEU A 283 12.09 2.68 19.35
CA LEU A 283 12.19 3.84 20.23
C LEU A 283 13.45 3.70 21.09
N ARG A 284 14.25 4.77 21.13
CA ARG A 284 15.44 4.89 21.97
C ARG A 284 15.39 6.20 22.73
N GLU A 285 15.83 6.16 23.99
CA GLU A 285 15.94 7.35 24.83
C GLU A 285 16.97 8.32 24.23
N MET A 286 16.61 9.59 24.17
CA MET A 286 17.53 10.65 23.77
C MET A 286 18.52 10.90 24.90
N LEU A 287 19.80 11.06 24.53
CA LEU A 287 20.80 11.53 25.47
C LEU A 287 20.55 13.01 25.78
N VAL A 288 20.12 13.30 27.01
CA VAL A 288 19.96 14.67 27.50
C VAL A 288 21.20 15.07 28.29
N VAL A 289 21.90 16.11 27.83
CA VAL A 289 23.02 16.72 28.56
C VAL A 289 22.47 17.90 29.34
N ARG A 290 22.44 17.79 30.68
CA ARG A 290 21.84 18.83 31.53
C ARG A 290 22.77 20.03 31.65
N GLN A 291 22.21 21.16 32.09
CA GLN A 291 23.00 22.34 32.39
C GLN A 291 24.06 22.02 33.45
N GLY A 292 25.33 22.28 33.13
CA GLY A 292 26.47 21.96 33.99
C GLY A 292 27.13 20.61 33.70
N GLU A 293 26.58 19.80 32.80
CA GLU A 293 27.18 18.54 32.34
C GLU A 293 27.98 18.76 31.04
N VAL A 294 28.99 17.92 30.82
CA VAL A 294 29.78 17.86 29.58
C VAL A 294 29.69 16.46 29.02
N ALA A 295 29.15 16.32 27.81
CA ALA A 295 29.17 15.04 27.10
C ALA A 295 30.50 14.87 26.35
N VAL A 296 31.13 13.71 26.54
CA VAL A 296 32.32 13.31 25.80
C VAL A 296 31.95 12.16 24.88
N ILE A 297 32.06 12.38 23.57
CA ILE A 297 31.80 11.36 22.57
C ILE A 297 33.13 10.64 22.27
N LYS A 298 33.18 9.34 22.54
CA LYS A 298 34.29 8.49 22.12
C LYS A 298 33.87 7.72 20.88
N SER A 299 34.43 8.07 19.73
CA SER A 299 34.19 7.30 18.51
C SER A 299 34.98 6.00 18.54
N TYR A 300 34.31 4.89 18.23
CA TYR A 300 34.94 3.57 18.02
C TYR A 300 35.17 3.28 16.53
N VAL A 301 34.75 4.19 15.65
CA VAL A 301 34.82 4.07 14.21
C VAL A 301 35.34 5.40 13.63
N GLY A 302 36.35 5.32 12.77
CA GLY A 302 36.87 6.47 12.01
C GLY A 302 36.67 6.20 10.52
N LEU A 303 36.53 7.28 9.74
CA LEU A 303 36.54 7.23 8.28
C LEU A 303 37.92 6.84 7.75
#